data_AF-A0A645C124-F1
#
_entry.id   AF-A0A645C124-F1
#
_cell.length_a   1.000
_cell.length_b   1.000
_cell.length_c   1.000
_cell.angle_alpha   90.00
_cell.angle_beta   90.00
_cell.angle_gamma   90.00
#
_symmetry.space_group_name_H-M   'P 1'
#
loop_
_entity.id
_entity.type
_entity.pdbx_description
1 polymer ?
#
loop_
_entity_poly.entity_id
_entity_poly.type
_entity_poly.pdbx_seq_one_letter_code
_entity_poly.pdbx_strand_id
1 'polypeptide(L)'
;MEEPGEYELRVGASSRDIRLCLFVERQGEPAAVPYDPAKLPHYFQADVADVPDAEFSALLGRALPQSHLEKSNPLNQLDTVGQGRYKKGFARVLYNLVRLVRRVCFLLGKPIAGNNVMFAMHLPYRALARMSGGMIDKSMLDGILVMVNGQFWRGLLQTLRARRERRYQRKKES
;
A
#
# COMPACT_ATOMS: atom_id res chain seq x y z
N MET A 1 -19.53 8.41 -29.52
CA MET A 1 -19.25 9.53 -28.59
C MET A 1 -18.04 10.28 -29.08
N GLU A 2 -18.32 11.32 -29.84
CA GLU A 2 -17.35 12.35 -30.22
C GLU A 2 -17.52 13.52 -29.24
N GLU A 3 -16.42 14.08 -28.74
CA GLU A 3 -16.48 15.26 -27.89
C GLU A 3 -16.65 16.51 -28.78
N PRO A 4 -17.37 17.54 -28.31
CA PRO A 4 -17.39 18.83 -28.99
C PRO A 4 -16.03 19.50 -28.88
N GLY A 5 -15.55 20.09 -29.97
CA GLY A 5 -14.30 20.82 -29.95
C GLY A 5 -13.69 21.05 -31.33
N GLU A 6 -12.59 21.77 -31.32
CA GLU A 6 -11.75 21.97 -32.50
C GLU A 6 -10.71 20.86 -32.59
N TYR A 7 -10.67 20.17 -33.72
CA TYR A 7 -9.73 19.08 -33.97
C TYR A 7 -8.77 19.46 -35.09
N GLU A 8 -7.47 19.32 -34.84
CA GLU A 8 -6.45 19.48 -35.87
C GLU A 8 -6.24 18.16 -36.63
N LEU A 9 -6.61 18.14 -37.90
CA LEU A 9 -6.27 17.08 -38.84
C LEU A 9 -4.89 17.35 -39.43
N ARG A 10 -3.95 16.43 -39.16
CA ARG A 10 -2.55 16.53 -39.58
C ARG A 10 -2.23 15.42 -40.57
N VAL A 11 -1.87 15.78 -41.81
CA VAL A 11 -1.45 14.83 -42.85
C VAL A 11 0.05 14.98 -43.07
N GLY A 12 0.78 13.89 -42.90
CA GLY A 12 2.24 13.86 -42.99
C GLY A 12 2.76 12.59 -43.65
N ALA A 13 4.01 12.64 -44.11
CA ALA A 13 4.73 11.44 -44.56
C ALA A 13 5.24 10.62 -43.36
N SER A 14 5.35 11.23 -42.18
CA SER A 14 5.56 10.57 -40.90
C SER A 14 4.93 11.38 -39.76
N SER A 15 4.85 10.83 -38.55
CA SER A 15 4.35 11.55 -37.36
C SER A 15 5.20 12.77 -36.97
N ARG A 16 6.40 12.90 -37.54
CA ARG A 16 7.31 14.04 -37.35
C ARG A 16 7.45 14.92 -38.60
N ASP A 17 6.93 14.49 -39.76
CA ASP A 17 6.96 15.24 -41.03
C ASP A 17 5.51 15.48 -41.48
N ILE A 18 4.88 16.51 -40.89
CA ILE A 18 3.50 16.93 -41.18
C ILE A 18 3.54 17.99 -42.29
N ARG A 19 2.78 17.76 -43.37
CA ARG A 19 2.80 18.56 -44.59
C ARG A 19 1.53 19.37 -44.82
N LEU A 20 0.42 18.93 -44.24
CA LEU A 20 -0.86 19.64 -44.27
C LEU A 20 -1.49 19.62 -42.88
N CYS A 21 -2.04 20.75 -42.46
CA CYS A 21 -2.84 20.89 -41.25
C CYS A 21 -4.18 21.55 -41.61
N LEU A 22 -5.28 21.05 -41.04
CA LEU A 22 -6.62 21.60 -41.17
C LEU A 22 -7.31 21.52 -39.82
N PHE A 23 -8.01 22.57 -39.41
CA PHE A 23 -8.86 22.52 -38.22
C PHE A 23 -10.30 22.19 -38.63
N VAL A 24 -10.92 21.29 -37.89
CA VAL A 24 -12.32 20.89 -38.07
C VAL A 24 -13.05 21.05 -36.74
N GLU A 25 -14.07 21.89 -36.75
CA GLU A 25 -14.96 22.06 -35.62
C GLU A 25 -15.99 20.91 -35.61
N ARG A 26 -16.08 20.20 -34.48
CA ARG A 26 -17.05 19.14 -34.26
C ARG A 26 -18.02 19.57 -33.18
N GLN A 27 -19.31 19.42 -33.45
CA GLN A 27 -20.35 19.69 -32.46
C GLN A 27 -20.44 18.59 -31.38
N GLY A 28 -19.77 17.45 -31.58
CA GLY A 28 -19.83 16.30 -30.68
C GLY A 28 -21.20 15.63 -30.66
N GLU A 29 -21.29 14.51 -29.95
CA GLU A 29 -22.57 13.91 -29.59
C GLU A 29 -22.93 14.32 -28.17
N PRO A 30 -24.18 14.70 -27.88
CA PRO A 30 -24.60 15.00 -26.52
C PRO A 30 -24.48 13.74 -25.66
N ALA A 31 -23.44 13.69 -24.84
CA ALA A 31 -23.29 12.69 -23.80
C ALA A 31 -24.06 13.17 -22.57
N ALA A 32 -24.94 12.31 -22.04
CA ALA A 32 -25.55 12.59 -20.75
C ALA A 32 -24.43 12.68 -19.71
N VAL A 33 -24.30 13.83 -19.05
CA VAL A 33 -23.39 13.97 -17.92
C VAL A 33 -23.96 13.10 -16.80
N PRO A 34 -23.27 12.02 -16.38
CA PRO A 34 -23.83 11.07 -15.43
C PRO A 34 -23.88 11.64 -14.00
N TYR A 35 -23.27 12.81 -13.79
CA TYR A 35 -23.00 13.41 -12.50
C TYR A 35 -23.63 14.80 -12.41
N ASP A 36 -24.27 15.07 -11.28
CA ASP A 36 -24.87 16.37 -10.97
C ASP A 36 -23.77 17.32 -10.45
N PRO A 37 -23.47 18.43 -11.15
CA PRO A 37 -22.45 19.38 -10.71
C PRO A 37 -22.72 20.00 -9.34
N ALA A 38 -24.00 20.13 -8.94
CA ALA A 38 -24.36 20.66 -7.64
C ALA A 38 -24.02 19.68 -6.49
N LYS A 39 -23.94 18.38 -6.78
CA LYS A 39 -23.60 17.34 -5.80
C LYS A 39 -22.11 17.04 -5.73
N LEU A 40 -21.35 17.42 -6.75
CA LEU A 40 -19.93 17.08 -6.91
C LEU A 40 -19.07 18.33 -7.22
N PRO A 41 -19.15 19.41 -6.42
CA PRO A 41 -18.46 20.66 -6.70
C PRO A 41 -16.93 20.50 -6.80
N HIS A 42 -16.31 19.69 -5.94
CA HIS A 42 -14.85 19.51 -5.94
C HIS A 42 -14.37 18.71 -7.16
N TYR A 43 -15.17 17.72 -7.58
CA TYR A 43 -14.88 16.94 -8.79
C TYR A 43 -14.80 17.83 -10.04
N PHE A 44 -15.78 18.74 -10.22
CA PHE A 44 -15.81 19.64 -11.37
C PHE A 44 -14.80 20.79 -11.29
N GLN A 45 -14.35 21.17 -10.09
CA GLN A 45 -13.30 22.16 -9.88
C GLN A 45 -11.88 21.57 -9.89
N ALA A 46 -11.76 20.24 -10.02
CA ALA A 46 -10.49 19.52 -9.89
C ALA A 46 -9.76 19.76 -8.55
N ASP A 47 -10.51 20.02 -7.47
CA ASP A 47 -9.97 20.10 -6.12
C ASP A 47 -10.00 18.71 -5.48
N VAL A 48 -8.82 18.16 -5.17
CA VAL A 48 -8.65 16.83 -4.60
C VAL A 48 -8.16 16.87 -3.15
N ALA A 49 -7.94 18.06 -2.60
CA ALA A 49 -7.24 18.20 -1.32
C ALA A 49 -8.14 17.89 -0.12
N ASP A 50 -9.39 18.37 -0.15
CA ASP A 50 -10.30 18.31 1.00
C ASP A 50 -11.74 17.95 0.60
N VAL A 51 -11.90 16.83 -0.10
CA VAL A 51 -13.21 16.35 -0.58
C VAL A 51 -14.00 15.72 0.58
N PRO A 52 -15.24 16.17 0.87
CA PRO A 52 -16.07 15.55 1.89
C PRO A 52 -16.42 14.09 1.59
N ASP A 53 -16.45 13.24 2.62
CA ASP A 53 -16.82 11.81 2.50
C ASP A 53 -18.17 11.59 1.80
N ALA A 54 -19.14 12.48 2.05
CA ALA A 54 -20.46 12.42 1.41
C ALA A 54 -20.37 12.62 -0.11
N GLU A 55 -19.63 13.63 -0.55
CA GLU A 55 -19.38 13.93 -1.96
C GLU A 55 -18.61 12.78 -2.64
N PHE A 56 -17.57 12.28 -1.97
CA PHE A 56 -16.79 11.17 -2.49
C PHE A 56 -17.61 9.88 -2.59
N SER A 57 -18.49 9.61 -1.62
CA SER A 57 -19.41 8.47 -1.68
C SER A 57 -20.43 8.58 -2.82
N ALA A 58 -20.92 9.80 -3.08
CA ALA A 58 -21.85 10.08 -4.18
C ALA A 58 -21.16 9.87 -5.54
N LEU A 59 -19.90 10.29 -5.67
CA LEU A 59 -19.09 10.05 -6.86
C LEU A 59 -18.85 8.55 -7.10
N LEU A 60 -18.55 7.80 -6.03
CA LEU A 60 -18.28 6.36 -6.12
C LEU A 60 -19.54 5.50 -6.32
N GLY A 61 -20.73 6.05 -6.05
CA GLY A 61 -21.99 5.30 -6.10
C GLY A 61 -22.11 4.19 -5.04
N ARG A 62 -21.30 4.23 -3.98
CA ARG A 62 -21.32 3.26 -2.87
C ARG A 62 -20.88 3.91 -1.56
N ALA A 63 -21.32 3.32 -0.45
CA ALA A 63 -20.85 3.73 0.87
C ALA A 63 -19.32 3.57 0.99
N LEU A 64 -18.68 4.53 1.66
CA LEU A 64 -17.26 4.42 1.98
C LEU A 64 -17.04 3.30 2.99
N PRO A 65 -15.97 2.51 2.85
CA PRO A 65 -15.59 1.56 3.90
C PRO A 65 -15.28 2.32 5.19
N GLN A 66 -15.50 1.69 6.34
CA GLN A 66 -15.16 2.30 7.61
C GLN A 66 -13.67 2.71 7.61
N SER A 67 -13.43 4.02 7.82
CA SER A 67 -12.10 4.62 7.80
C SER A 67 -11.19 4.11 8.93
N HIS A 68 -11.79 3.51 9.96
CA HIS A 68 -11.07 2.97 11.09
C HIS A 68 -10.60 1.55 10.78
N LEU A 69 -9.30 1.41 10.49
CA LEU A 69 -8.60 0.19 10.85
C LEU A 69 -8.95 -0.12 12.30
N GLU A 70 -9.65 -1.22 12.55
CA GLU A 70 -10.03 -1.63 13.91
C GLU A 70 -8.75 -1.89 14.72
N LYS A 71 -8.28 -0.85 15.41
CA LYS A 71 -7.01 -0.83 16.16
C LYS A 71 -6.94 -1.92 17.24
N SER A 72 -8.09 -2.47 17.62
CA SER A 72 -8.23 -3.55 18.60
C SER A 72 -7.88 -4.94 18.02
N ASN A 73 -8.19 -5.19 16.74
CA ASN A 73 -8.11 -6.55 16.16
C ASN A 73 -6.70 -7.12 16.12
N PRO A 74 -6.52 -8.42 16.43
CA PRO A 74 -5.21 -9.05 16.36
C PRO A 74 -4.64 -8.91 14.94
N LEU A 75 -3.34 -8.58 14.87
CA LEU A 75 -2.59 -8.50 13.61
C LEU A 75 -2.50 -9.87 12.96
N ASN A 76 -2.80 -9.93 11.68
CA ASN A 76 -2.74 -11.11 10.84
C ASN A 76 -1.51 -11.08 9.91
N GLN A 77 -1.39 -12.10 9.05
CA GLN A 77 -0.26 -12.23 8.12
C GLN A 77 -0.22 -11.16 7.01
N LEU A 78 -1.36 -10.54 6.70
CA LEU A 78 -1.51 -9.49 5.69
C LEU A 78 -1.26 -8.09 6.25
N ASP A 79 -1.38 -7.93 7.57
CA ASP A 79 -1.09 -6.68 8.25
C ASP A 79 0.39 -6.34 8.20
N THR A 80 0.68 -5.03 8.23
CA THR A 80 2.03 -4.50 8.04
C THR A 80 2.73 -4.23 9.37
N VAL A 81 4.07 -4.23 9.34
CA VAL A 81 4.90 -3.84 10.49
C VAL A 81 4.52 -2.45 11.02
N GLY A 82 4.13 -1.54 10.13
CA GLY A 82 3.69 -0.19 10.48
C GLY A 82 2.44 -0.15 11.37
N GLN A 83 1.52 -1.12 11.23
CA GLN A 83 0.34 -1.22 12.09
C GLN A 83 0.70 -1.52 13.56
N GLY A 84 1.91 -2.03 13.83
CA GLY A 84 2.45 -2.21 15.17
C GLY A 84 2.49 -0.92 16.01
N ARG A 85 2.40 0.27 15.39
CA ARG A 85 2.21 1.56 16.07
C ARG A 85 1.02 1.55 17.04
N TYR A 86 -0.07 0.89 16.68
CA TYR A 86 -1.31 0.87 17.46
C TYR A 86 -1.37 -0.27 18.49
N LYS A 87 -0.45 -1.23 18.41
CA LYS A 87 -0.37 -2.37 19.33
C LYS A 87 0.56 -2.09 20.51
N LYS A 88 0.50 -2.92 21.55
CA LYS A 88 1.42 -2.91 22.70
C LYS A 88 2.45 -4.04 22.56
N GLY A 89 3.49 -4.03 23.40
CA GLY A 89 4.49 -5.10 23.44
C GLY A 89 5.36 -5.19 22.18
N PHE A 90 5.60 -6.41 21.70
CA PHE A 90 6.60 -6.70 20.66
C PHE A 90 6.33 -5.98 19.33
N ALA A 91 5.08 -5.83 18.92
CA ALA A 91 4.71 -5.09 17.72
C ALA A 91 5.17 -3.62 17.78
N ARG A 92 5.00 -2.98 18.95
CA ARG A 92 5.44 -1.60 19.18
C ARG A 92 6.96 -1.48 19.21
N VAL A 93 7.63 -2.48 19.77
CA VAL A 93 9.09 -2.57 19.77
C VAL A 93 9.61 -2.65 18.33
N LEU A 94 9.05 -3.51 17.50
CA LEU A 94 9.45 -3.66 16.09
C LEU A 94 9.22 -2.35 15.31
N TYR A 95 8.07 -1.72 15.49
CA TYR A 95 7.77 -0.40 14.91
C TYR A 95 8.82 0.65 15.32
N ASN A 96 9.12 0.74 16.61
CA ASN A 96 10.10 1.70 17.13
C ASN A 96 11.53 1.38 16.65
N LEU A 97 11.88 0.10 16.48
CA LEU A 97 13.18 -0.32 15.98
C LEU A 97 13.41 0.18 14.56
N VAL A 98 12.44 0.03 13.65
CA VAL A 98 12.56 0.54 12.27
C VAL A 98 12.78 2.06 12.28
N ARG A 99 12.06 2.80 13.13
CA ARG A 99 12.25 4.26 13.28
C ARG A 99 13.61 4.62 13.86
N LEU A 100 14.10 3.84 14.83
CA LEU A 100 15.41 4.03 15.44
C LEU A 100 16.51 3.83 14.40
N VAL A 101 16.46 2.74 13.63
CA VAL A 101 17.41 2.45 12.55
C VAL A 101 17.40 3.59 11.52
N ARG A 102 16.22 4.08 11.12
CA ARG A 102 16.13 5.27 10.25
C ARG A 102 16.88 6.45 10.86
N ARG A 103 16.59 6.82 12.12
CA ARG A 103 17.26 7.97 12.78
C ARG A 103 18.78 7.81 12.80
N VAL A 104 19.26 6.60 13.11
CA VAL A 104 20.68 6.26 13.08
C VAL A 104 21.27 6.43 11.68
N CYS A 105 20.59 5.98 10.61
CA CYS A 105 21.05 6.21 9.24
C CYS A 105 21.17 7.71 8.90
N PHE A 106 20.22 8.54 9.34
CA PHE A 106 20.30 10.00 9.14
C PHE A 106 21.47 10.62 9.92
N LEU A 107 21.67 10.21 11.18
CA LEU A 107 22.81 10.66 12.01
C LEU A 107 24.17 10.28 11.40
N LEU A 108 24.22 9.12 10.72
CA LEU A 108 25.42 8.64 10.02
C LEU A 108 25.59 9.23 8.60
N GLY A 109 24.77 10.22 8.21
CA GLY A 109 24.86 10.85 6.88
C GLY A 109 24.43 9.94 5.72
N LYS A 110 23.62 8.91 5.98
CA LYS A 110 23.12 7.94 4.98
C LYS A 110 21.60 8.09 4.76
N PRO A 111 21.12 9.19 4.18
CA PRO A 111 19.68 9.46 4.02
C PRO A 111 18.98 8.45 3.10
N ILE A 112 19.63 7.98 2.03
CA ILE A 112 19.08 6.96 1.13
C ILE A 112 18.81 5.65 1.87
N ALA A 113 19.77 5.18 2.69
CA ALA A 113 19.58 3.99 3.51
C ALA A 113 18.46 4.20 4.54
N GLY A 114 18.39 5.38 5.17
CA GLY A 114 17.32 5.74 6.10
C GLY A 114 15.93 5.74 5.46
N ASN A 115 15.82 6.18 4.21
CA ASN A 115 14.58 6.10 3.43
C ASN A 115 14.25 4.65 3.08
N ASN A 116 15.24 3.86 2.68
CA ASN A 116 15.02 2.44 2.34
C ASN A 116 14.52 1.62 3.53
N VAL A 117 14.97 1.94 4.75
CA VAL A 117 14.49 1.31 5.98
C VAL A 117 12.99 1.54 6.19
N MET A 118 12.43 2.66 5.75
CA MET A 118 10.99 2.94 5.90
C MET A 118 10.12 2.02 5.05
N PHE A 119 10.62 1.42 3.96
CA PHE A 119 9.86 0.41 3.23
C PHE A 119 9.46 -0.77 4.11
N ALA A 120 10.26 -1.09 5.15
CA ALA A 120 9.92 -2.13 6.10
C ALA A 120 8.58 -1.88 6.84
N MET A 121 8.16 -0.62 7.00
CA MET A 121 6.87 -0.29 7.60
C MET A 121 5.67 -0.77 6.78
N HIS A 122 5.85 -0.92 5.47
CA HIS A 122 4.80 -1.33 4.53
C HIS A 122 4.85 -2.83 4.22
N LEU A 123 5.81 -3.56 4.76
CA LEU A 123 5.90 -4.99 4.55
C LEU A 123 4.82 -5.72 5.37
N PRO A 124 3.99 -6.57 4.73
CA PRO A 124 3.09 -7.45 5.44
C PRO A 124 3.89 -8.55 6.15
N TYR A 125 3.43 -9.05 7.30
CA TYR A 125 4.17 -10.07 8.06
C TYR A 125 4.47 -11.34 7.25
N ARG A 126 3.57 -11.75 6.33
CA ARG A 126 3.82 -12.86 5.39
C ARG A 126 5.06 -12.67 4.53
N ALA A 127 5.46 -11.42 4.25
CA ALA A 127 6.64 -11.15 3.47
C ALA A 127 7.92 -11.59 4.19
N LEU A 128 7.91 -11.68 5.53
CA LEU A 128 9.07 -12.15 6.31
C LEU A 128 9.48 -13.57 5.91
N ALA A 129 8.51 -14.48 5.71
CA ALA A 129 8.82 -15.83 5.26
C ALA A 129 9.52 -15.83 3.88
N ARG A 130 9.02 -15.02 2.93
CA ARG A 130 9.60 -14.92 1.58
C ARG A 130 10.97 -14.23 1.56
N MET A 131 11.10 -13.10 2.25
CA MET A 131 12.30 -12.27 2.25
C MET A 131 13.44 -12.88 3.08
N SER A 132 13.12 -13.80 3.98
CA SER A 132 14.12 -14.50 4.78
C SER A 132 14.94 -15.53 4.01
N GLY A 133 14.73 -15.69 2.70
CA GLY A 133 15.43 -16.70 1.89
C GLY A 133 15.19 -18.13 2.40
N GLY A 134 14.00 -18.36 2.97
CA GLY A 134 13.66 -19.62 3.62
C GLY A 134 14.27 -19.79 5.01
N MET A 135 14.83 -18.78 5.67
CA MET A 135 15.22 -18.89 7.09
C MET A 135 14.02 -18.95 8.04
N ILE A 136 12.93 -18.26 7.69
CA ILE A 136 11.64 -18.25 8.40
C ILE A 136 10.65 -19.03 7.56
N ASP A 137 10.09 -20.11 8.11
CA ASP A 137 8.98 -20.84 7.49
C ASP A 137 7.62 -20.37 8.03
N LYS A 138 6.54 -20.99 7.55
CA LYS A 138 5.17 -20.64 7.95
C LYS A 138 4.93 -20.87 9.45
N SER A 139 5.42 -21.97 10.00
CA SER A 139 5.26 -22.30 11.44
C SER A 139 5.99 -21.31 12.35
N MET A 140 7.18 -20.85 11.94
CA MET A 140 7.90 -19.78 12.62
C MET A 140 7.19 -18.44 12.46
N LEU A 141 6.58 -18.15 11.30
CA LEU A 141 5.79 -16.94 11.11
C LEU A 141 4.58 -16.88 12.05
N ASP A 142 3.89 -18.01 12.25
CA ASP A 142 2.74 -18.08 13.17
C ASP A 142 3.16 -17.76 14.61
N GLY A 143 4.30 -18.26 15.06
CA GLY A 143 4.86 -17.88 16.36
C GLY A 143 5.20 -16.39 16.45
N ILE A 144 5.74 -15.78 15.39
CA ILE A 144 6.02 -14.33 15.33
C ILE A 144 4.71 -13.53 15.46
N LEU A 145 3.63 -13.94 14.80
CA LEU A 145 2.33 -13.29 14.92
C LEU A 145 1.78 -13.35 16.35
N VAL A 146 1.96 -14.48 17.04
CA VAL A 146 1.58 -14.61 18.46
C VAL A 146 2.38 -13.61 19.33
N MET A 147 3.66 -13.40 19.04
CA MET A 147 4.47 -12.39 19.75
C MET A 147 3.96 -10.98 19.51
N VAL A 148 3.70 -10.65 18.25
CA VAL A 148 3.20 -9.35 17.79
C VAL A 148 1.82 -9.05 18.39
N ASN A 149 0.99 -10.06 18.60
CA ASN A 149 -0.31 -9.96 19.27
C ASN A 149 -0.26 -9.95 20.81
N GLY A 150 0.92 -9.73 21.40
CA GLY A 150 1.08 -9.48 22.83
C GLY A 150 1.47 -10.71 23.66
N GLN A 151 1.49 -11.90 23.08
CA GLN A 151 1.91 -13.13 23.75
C GLN A 151 3.38 -13.47 23.44
N PHE A 152 4.29 -12.55 23.79
CA PHE A 152 5.72 -12.62 23.42
C PHE A 152 6.38 -13.96 23.81
N TRP A 153 6.28 -14.39 25.06
CA TRP A 153 6.93 -15.61 25.53
C TRP A 153 6.38 -16.88 24.87
N ARG A 154 5.06 -16.96 24.70
CA ARG A 154 4.40 -18.08 24.03
C ARG A 154 4.82 -18.18 22.56
N GLY A 155 4.79 -17.04 21.86
CA GLY A 155 5.20 -16.98 20.47
C GLY A 155 6.70 -17.29 20.29
N LEU A 156 7.56 -16.81 21.20
CA LEU A 156 8.99 -17.14 21.19
C LEU A 156 9.23 -18.65 21.36
N LEU A 157 8.53 -19.29 22.30
CA LEU A 157 8.62 -20.75 22.45
C LEU A 157 8.14 -21.50 21.20
N GLN A 158 7.05 -21.06 20.57
CA GLN A 158 6.55 -21.64 19.31
C GLN A 158 7.56 -21.50 18.17
N THR A 159 8.12 -20.30 17.96
CA THR A 159 9.13 -20.05 16.92
C THR A 159 10.38 -20.90 17.12
N LEU A 160 10.86 -21.02 18.36
CA LEU A 160 12.04 -21.84 18.68
C LEU A 160 11.77 -23.34 18.49
N ARG A 161 10.58 -23.83 18.86
CA ARG A 161 10.17 -25.22 18.61
C ARG A 161 10.11 -25.53 17.12
N ALA A 162 9.41 -24.70 16.34
CA ALA A 162 9.34 -24.86 14.89
C ALA A 162 10.74 -24.87 14.24
N ARG A 163 11.64 -23.99 14.69
CA ARG A 163 13.04 -23.97 14.22
C ARG A 163 13.79 -25.27 14.53
N ARG A 164 13.57 -25.86 15.71
CA ARG A 164 14.20 -27.13 16.11
C ARG A 164 13.67 -28.30 15.29
N GLU A 165 12.36 -28.40 15.13
CA GLU A 165 11.71 -29.43 14.31
C GLU A 165 12.20 -29.39 12.87
N ARG A 166 12.27 -28.20 12.27
CA ARG A 166 12.80 -28.03 10.92
C ARG A 166 14.26 -28.46 10.80
N ARG A 167 15.09 -28.15 11.78
CA ARG A 167 16.50 -28.61 11.82
C ARG A 167 16.60 -30.13 11.94
N TYR A 168 15.70 -30.75 12.70
CA TYR A 168 15.64 -32.20 12.83
C TYR A 168 15.23 -32.87 11.51
N GLN A 169 14.20 -32.36 10.83
CA GLN A 169 13.77 -32.91 9.53
C GLN A 169 14.87 -32.79 8.46
N ARG A 170 15.52 -31.63 8.36
CA ARG A 170 16.66 -31.45 7.44
C ARG A 170 17.81 -32.42 7.68
N LYS A 171 18.08 -32.77 8.95
CA LYS A 171 19.10 -33.76 9.31
C LYS A 171 18.69 -35.20 8.98
N LYS A 172 17.39 -35.48 8.88
CA LYS A 172 16.87 -36.80 8.51
C LYS A 172 16.82 -37.00 6.99
N GLU A 173 16.70 -35.90 6.25
CA GLU A 173 16.66 -35.87 4.79
C GLU A 173 18.05 -35.72 4.13
N SER A 174 19.12 -35.48 4.93
CA SER A 174 20.52 -35.45 4.48
C SER A 174 21.24 -36.73 4.87
#